data_AF-A0A397SP52-F1
#
_entry.id   AF-A0A397SP52-F1
#
_cell.length_a   1.000
_cell.length_b   1.000
_cell.length_c   1.000
_cell.angle_alpha   90.00
_cell.angle_beta   90.00
_cell.angle_gamma   90.00
#
_symmetry.space_group_name_H-M   'P 1'
#
loop_
_entity.id
_entity.type
_entity.pdbx_description
1 polymer ?
#
loop_
_entity_poly.entity_id
_entity_poly.type
_entity_poly.pdbx_seq_one_letter_code
_entity_poly.pdbx_strand_id
1 'polypeptide(L)'
;MSLNNNNISNDDENFLKDFLKDFYRQIIKIENYKKIENILIDWIKDYFIIKEKNSLMILQLMENHEEKENWFSSLIGFFYEFDIDDNNIMDKNKSLNFYLLSINNYKDKKLNSMYQLLNIIISKYLLSFYYYKDIISL
;
A
#
# COMPACT_ATOMS: atom_id res chain seq x y z
N MET A 1 -18.95 27.73 4.22
CA MET A 1 -18.87 26.92 5.45
C MET A 1 -18.04 25.69 5.11
N SER A 2 -16.75 25.70 5.44
CA SER A 2 -15.86 24.56 5.21
C SER A 2 -16.00 23.58 6.38
N LEU A 3 -16.68 22.46 6.16
CA LEU A 3 -16.59 21.33 7.08
C LEU A 3 -15.21 20.67 6.90
N ASN A 4 -14.24 21.09 7.70
CA ASN A 4 -13.08 20.26 8.01
C ASN A 4 -13.52 19.22 9.03
N ASN A 5 -14.11 18.11 8.57
CA ASN A 5 -14.26 16.90 9.36
C ASN A 5 -13.58 15.76 8.60
N ASN A 6 -12.25 15.79 8.57
CA ASN A 6 -11.40 14.74 7.99
C ASN A 6 -11.34 13.47 8.86
N ASN A 7 -12.30 13.26 9.75
CA ASN A 7 -12.31 12.09 10.62
C ASN A 7 -12.89 10.94 9.82
N ILE A 8 -12.01 10.02 9.41
CA ILE A 8 -12.38 8.71 8.89
C ILE A 8 -13.32 8.01 9.90
N SER A 9 -14.31 7.27 9.40
CA SER A 9 -15.16 6.45 10.27
C SER A 9 -14.30 5.41 11.00
N ASN A 10 -14.65 5.07 12.24
CA ASN A 10 -13.98 3.96 12.95
C ASN A 10 -14.02 2.65 12.15
N ASP A 11 -15.07 2.42 11.38
CA ASP A 11 -15.20 1.21 10.56
C ASP A 11 -14.20 1.21 9.39
N ASP A 12 -14.03 2.36 8.73
CA ASP A 12 -13.06 2.50 7.64
C ASP A 12 -11.62 2.47 8.17
N GLU A 13 -11.37 3.08 9.33
CA GLU A 13 -10.09 3.00 10.04
C GLU A 13 -9.69 1.55 10.37
N ASN A 14 -10.63 0.79 10.93
CA ASN A 14 -10.40 -0.62 11.25
C ASN A 14 -10.18 -1.45 9.98
N PHE A 15 -10.96 -1.19 8.93
CA PHE A 15 -10.79 -1.84 7.64
C PHE A 15 -9.39 -1.61 7.06
N LEU A 16 -8.90 -0.37 7.01
CA LEU A 16 -7.57 -0.05 6.48
C LEU A 16 -6.44 -0.73 7.28
N LYS A 17 -6.57 -0.75 8.61
CA LYS A 17 -5.63 -1.44 9.50
C LYS A 17 -5.57 -2.94 9.24
N ASP A 18 -6.72 -3.57 9.02
CA ASP A 18 -6.79 -4.99 8.73
C ASP A 18 -6.30 -5.31 7.32
N PHE A 19 -6.62 -4.46 6.34
CA PHE A 19 -6.09 -4.58 4.99
C PHE A 19 -4.55 -4.53 4.97
N LEU A 20 -3.93 -3.60 5.69
CA LEU A 20 -2.47 -3.52 5.82
C LEU A 20 -1.84 -4.78 6.43
N LYS A 21 -2.46 -5.32 7.49
CA LYS A 21 -1.99 -6.57 8.14
C LYS A 21 -2.11 -7.77 7.20
N ASP A 22 -3.22 -7.88 6.49
CA ASP A 22 -3.48 -9.02 5.61
C ASP A 22 -2.64 -8.95 4.34
N PHE A 23 -2.38 -7.76 3.79
CA PHE A 23 -1.44 -7.58 2.68
C PHE A 23 -0.01 -7.98 3.09
N TYR A 24 0.45 -7.55 4.27
CA TYR A 24 1.71 -8.03 4.84
C TYR A 24 1.75 -9.57 4.95
N ARG A 25 0.66 -10.18 5.41
CA ARG A 25 0.54 -11.65 5.51
C ARG A 25 0.62 -12.34 4.15
N GLN A 26 0.14 -11.72 3.08
CA GLN A 26 0.31 -12.27 1.74
C GLN A 26 1.77 -12.21 1.30
N ILE A 27 2.41 -11.05 1.46
CA ILE A 27 3.83 -10.87 1.09
C ILE A 27 4.72 -11.93 1.73
N ILE A 28 4.57 -12.20 3.03
CA ILE A 28 5.41 -13.19 3.72
C ILE A 28 5.15 -14.65 3.30
N LYS A 29 4.00 -14.94 2.66
CA LYS A 29 3.64 -16.28 2.19
C LYS A 29 4.12 -16.56 0.77
N ILE A 30 4.50 -15.54 0.00
CA ILE A 30 4.87 -15.73 -1.39
C ILE A 30 6.30 -16.26 -1.47
N GLU A 31 6.42 -17.52 -1.91
CA GLU A 31 7.72 -18.18 -2.14
C GLU A 31 8.23 -17.99 -3.58
N ASN A 32 7.33 -17.75 -4.55
CA ASN A 32 7.66 -17.67 -5.98
C ASN A 32 7.68 -16.23 -6.49
N TYR A 33 8.90 -15.72 -6.71
CA TYR A 33 9.10 -14.33 -7.14
C TYR A 33 8.60 -13.98 -8.53
N LYS A 34 8.46 -14.95 -9.45
CA LYS A 34 8.16 -14.67 -10.86
C LYS A 34 6.74 -14.17 -11.13
N LYS A 35 5.80 -14.37 -10.20
CA LYS A 35 4.38 -14.03 -10.37
C LYS A 35 3.79 -13.21 -9.21
N ILE A 36 4.64 -12.62 -8.36
CA ILE A 36 4.21 -11.85 -7.16
C ILE A 36 3.13 -10.83 -7.52
N GLU A 37 3.44 -9.97 -8.49
CA GLU A 37 2.55 -9.35 -9.48
C GLU A 37 1.07 -9.65 -9.36
N ASN A 38 0.71 -10.57 -10.24
CA ASN A 38 -0.63 -11.05 -10.44
C ASN A 38 -1.19 -11.66 -9.15
N ILE A 39 -0.37 -12.35 -8.35
CA ILE A 39 -0.83 -12.93 -7.07
C ILE A 39 -1.35 -11.84 -6.13
N LEU A 40 -0.61 -10.74 -5.96
CA LEU A 40 -1.01 -9.64 -5.08
C LEU A 40 -2.18 -8.84 -5.66
N ILE A 41 -2.18 -8.58 -6.98
CA ILE A 41 -3.27 -7.87 -7.65
C ILE A 41 -4.58 -8.67 -7.55
N ASP A 42 -4.55 -9.95 -7.88
CA ASP A 42 -5.71 -10.84 -7.81
C ASP A 42 -6.21 -10.95 -6.35
N TRP A 43 -5.30 -11.09 -5.39
CA TRP A 43 -5.65 -11.11 -3.98
C TRP A 43 -6.34 -9.82 -3.51
N ILE A 44 -5.84 -8.64 -3.90
CA ILE A 44 -6.48 -7.36 -3.55
C ILE A 44 -7.89 -7.28 -4.13
N LYS A 45 -8.06 -7.66 -5.40
CA LYS A 45 -9.36 -7.65 -6.07
C LYS A 45 -10.35 -8.56 -5.36
N ASP A 46 -9.96 -9.79 -5.06
CA ASP A 46 -10.79 -10.74 -4.31
C ASP A 46 -11.12 -10.24 -2.91
N TYR A 47 -10.13 -9.69 -2.19
CA TYR A 47 -10.31 -9.14 -0.85
C TYR A 47 -11.35 -8.02 -0.84
N PHE A 48 -11.32 -7.11 -1.81
CA PHE A 48 -12.28 -6.01 -1.90
C PHE A 48 -13.66 -6.46 -2.35
N ILE A 49 -13.77 -7.43 -3.27
CA ILE A 49 -15.06 -8.03 -3.64
C ILE A 49 -15.73 -8.68 -2.42
N ILE A 50 -14.98 -9.50 -1.66
CA ILE A 50 -15.51 -10.20 -0.46
C ILE A 50 -15.94 -9.22 0.62
N LYS A 51 -15.24 -8.09 0.74
CA LYS A 51 -15.53 -7.04 1.74
C LYS A 51 -16.53 -6.00 1.24
N GLU A 52 -17.04 -6.15 0.02
CA GLU A 52 -17.95 -5.21 -0.63
C GLU A 52 -17.39 -3.76 -0.64
N LYS A 53 -16.08 -3.63 -0.87
CA LYS A 53 -15.38 -2.34 -0.91
C LYS A 53 -14.95 -2.01 -2.34
N ASN A 54 -14.96 -0.72 -2.66
CA ASN A 54 -14.52 -0.20 -3.94
C ASN A 54 -13.04 0.23 -3.85
N SER A 55 -12.19 -0.23 -4.77
CA SER A 55 -10.74 0.04 -4.77
C SER A 55 -10.40 1.53 -4.82
N LEU A 56 -11.09 2.32 -5.65
CA LEU A 56 -10.91 3.77 -5.72
C LEU A 56 -11.24 4.45 -4.38
N MET A 57 -12.34 4.03 -3.73
CA MET A 57 -12.69 4.56 -2.41
C MET A 57 -11.63 4.19 -1.36
N ILE A 58 -11.09 2.96 -1.40
CA ILE A 58 -10.01 2.56 -0.49
C ILE A 58 -8.72 3.36 -0.72
N LEU A 59 -8.35 3.61 -1.98
CA LEU A 59 -7.21 4.45 -2.31
C LEU A 59 -7.39 5.86 -1.75
N GLN A 60 -8.55 6.50 -1.99
CA GLN A 60 -8.87 7.82 -1.46
C GLN A 60 -8.84 7.87 0.07
N LEU A 61 -9.32 6.82 0.74
CA LEU A 61 -9.25 6.73 2.19
C LEU A 61 -7.80 6.68 2.68
N MET A 62 -6.93 5.88 2.04
CA MET A 62 -5.50 5.84 2.38
C MET A 62 -4.80 7.17 2.12
N GLU A 63 -5.10 7.85 1.01
CA GLU A 63 -4.46 9.12 0.63
C GLU A 63 -4.85 10.30 1.52
N ASN A 64 -6.08 10.28 2.05
CA ASN A 64 -6.61 11.33 2.93
C ASN A 64 -6.34 11.06 4.41
N HIS A 65 -5.82 9.88 4.75
CA HIS A 65 -5.53 9.50 6.13
C HIS A 65 -4.37 10.33 6.73
N GLU A 66 -4.47 10.73 8.00
CA GLU A 66 -3.45 11.54 8.69
C GLU A 66 -2.08 10.85 8.69
N GLU A 67 -2.06 9.54 8.94
CA GLU A 67 -0.86 8.68 8.91
C GLU A 67 -0.54 8.10 7.52
N LYS A 68 -1.04 8.68 6.41
CA LYS A 68 -0.86 8.11 5.05
C LYS A 68 0.59 7.73 4.76
N GLU A 69 1.54 8.58 5.13
CA GLU A 69 2.95 8.36 4.82
C GLU A 69 3.56 7.27 5.70
N ASN A 70 3.09 7.15 6.94
CA ASN A 70 3.63 6.22 7.94
C ASN A 70 3.02 4.84 7.82
N TRP A 71 1.71 4.73 7.56
CA TRP A 71 0.99 3.44 7.59
C TRP A 71 0.67 2.91 6.20
N PHE A 72 0.43 3.78 5.21
CA PHE A 72 -0.17 3.36 3.94
C PHE A 72 0.64 3.67 2.70
N SER A 73 1.75 4.40 2.81
CA SER A 73 2.56 4.80 1.65
C SER A 73 2.95 3.63 0.76
N SER A 74 3.32 2.48 1.32
CA SER A 74 3.64 1.30 0.50
C SER A 74 2.45 0.76 -0.29
N LEU A 75 1.26 0.72 0.30
CA LEU A 75 0.04 0.29 -0.38
C LEU A 75 -0.40 1.31 -1.43
N ILE A 76 -0.34 2.61 -1.11
CA ILE A 76 -0.63 3.68 -2.06
C ILE A 76 0.31 3.56 -3.28
N GLY A 77 1.61 3.37 -3.04
CA GLY A 77 2.57 3.13 -4.11
C GLY A 77 2.21 1.91 -4.98
N PHE A 78 1.78 0.81 -4.35
CA PHE A 78 1.36 -0.40 -5.05
C PHE A 78 0.15 -0.15 -5.97
N PHE A 79 -0.83 0.64 -5.52
CA PHE A 79 -1.97 1.03 -6.36
C PHE A 79 -1.53 1.85 -7.58
N TYR A 80 -0.63 2.83 -7.38
CA TYR A 80 -0.08 3.64 -8.46
C TYR A 80 0.79 2.85 -9.44
N GLU A 81 1.42 1.76 -9.02
CA GLU A 81 2.24 0.94 -9.91
C GLU A 81 1.41 0.01 -10.79
N PHE A 82 0.31 -0.53 -10.26
CA PHE A 82 -0.44 -1.63 -10.86
C PHE A 82 -1.87 -1.28 -11.30
N ASP A 83 -2.28 -0.02 -11.20
CA ASP A 83 -3.59 0.49 -11.65
C ASP A 83 -4.75 -0.36 -11.13
N ILE A 84 -4.75 -0.65 -9.83
CA ILE A 84 -5.71 -1.55 -9.18
C ILE A 84 -7.15 -1.03 -9.27
N ASP A 85 -7.29 0.29 -9.38
CA ASP A 85 -8.55 1.00 -9.50
C ASP A 85 -9.02 1.22 -10.94
N ASP A 86 -8.30 0.68 -11.94
CA ASP A 86 -8.67 0.70 -13.37
C ASP A 86 -8.96 2.13 -13.89
N ASN A 87 -8.28 3.11 -13.29
CA ASN A 87 -8.47 4.53 -13.57
C ASN A 87 -7.36 5.11 -14.47
N ASN A 88 -6.49 4.26 -15.02
CA ASN A 88 -5.30 4.64 -15.80
C ASN A 88 -4.36 5.58 -15.03
N ILE A 89 -4.20 5.37 -13.72
CA ILE A 89 -3.33 6.21 -12.86
C ILE A 89 -1.96 5.54 -12.67
N MET A 90 -1.51 4.74 -13.64
CA MET A 90 -0.21 4.09 -13.57
C MET A 90 0.92 5.14 -13.61
N ASP A 91 1.59 5.36 -12.48
CA ASP A 91 2.72 6.26 -12.35
C ASP A 91 3.82 5.60 -11.50
N LYS A 92 4.76 4.95 -12.20
CA LYS A 92 5.91 4.27 -11.60
C LYS A 92 6.82 5.19 -10.80
N ASN A 93 6.92 6.47 -11.17
CA ASN A 93 7.75 7.42 -10.42
C ASN A 93 7.08 7.77 -9.10
N LYS A 94 5.76 7.97 -9.14
CA LYS A 94 4.95 8.18 -7.95
C LYS A 94 4.95 6.96 -7.03
N SER A 95 4.85 5.74 -7.58
CA SER A 95 4.96 4.52 -6.77
C SER A 95 6.30 4.41 -6.04
N LEU A 96 7.40 4.63 -6.77
CA LEU A 96 8.75 4.59 -6.20
C LEU A 96 8.92 5.62 -5.07
N ASN A 97 8.44 6.84 -5.28
CA ASN A 97 8.46 7.89 -4.25
C ASN A 97 7.72 7.43 -2.99
N PHE A 98 6.54 6.84 -3.14
CA PHE A 98 5.76 6.32 -2.02
C PHE A 98 6.47 5.18 -1.27
N TYR A 99 7.11 4.24 -1.97
CA TYR A 99 7.88 3.20 -1.31
C TYR A 99 9.03 3.76 -0.47
N LEU A 100 9.73 4.76 -0.99
CA LEU A 100 10.85 5.43 -0.31
C LEU A 100 10.40 6.27 0.89
N LEU A 101 9.20 6.88 0.86
CA LEU A 101 8.67 7.69 1.96
C LEU A 101 8.64 6.93 3.28
N SER A 102 8.14 5.68 3.30
CA SER A 102 8.04 4.92 4.56
C SER A 102 9.42 4.65 5.19
N ILE A 103 10.45 4.44 4.36
CA ILE A 103 11.81 4.15 4.81
C ILE A 103 12.51 5.44 5.28
N ASN A 104 12.33 6.53 4.55
CA ASN A 104 12.96 7.81 4.92
C ASN A 104 12.33 8.40 6.18
N ASN A 105 11.01 8.29 6.34
CA ASN A 105 10.31 8.75 7.55
C ASN A 105 10.75 7.99 8.82
N TYR A 106 11.33 6.80 8.69
CA TYR A 106 11.91 6.05 9.80
C TYR A 106 13.30 6.53 10.23
N LYS A 107 14.14 7.02 9.30
CA LYS A 107 15.56 7.34 9.61
C LYS A 107 15.70 8.38 10.73
N ASP A 108 14.73 9.29 10.85
CA ASP A 108 14.78 10.42 11.77
C ASP A 108 13.79 10.31 12.94
N LYS A 109 12.97 9.24 13.01
CA LYS A 109 11.90 9.09 14.01
C LYS A 109 11.89 7.71 14.64
N LYS A 110 11.59 7.66 15.94
CA LYS A 110 11.30 6.41 16.64
C LYS A 110 10.08 5.74 16.01
N LEU A 111 10.09 4.41 15.93
CA LEU A 111 8.93 3.61 15.55
C LEU A 111 7.79 3.87 16.55
N ASN A 112 6.67 4.38 16.05
CA ASN A 112 5.56 4.82 16.90
C ASN A 112 4.34 3.89 16.83
N SER A 113 4.27 2.98 15.86
CA SER A 113 3.16 2.00 15.76
C SER A 113 3.56 0.70 15.06
N MET A 114 2.79 -0.36 15.31
CA MET A 114 2.92 -1.63 14.57
C MET A 114 2.61 -1.43 13.08
N TYR A 115 1.64 -0.59 12.74
CA TYR A 115 1.26 -0.29 11.35
C TYR A 115 2.41 0.35 10.57
N GLN A 116 3.16 1.25 11.21
CA GLN A 116 4.37 1.82 10.63
C GLN A 116 5.43 0.75 10.35
N LEU A 117 5.64 -0.19 11.27
CA LEU A 117 6.57 -1.31 11.07
C LEU A 117 6.15 -2.18 9.88
N LEU A 118 4.85 -2.53 9.79
CA LEU A 118 4.31 -3.31 8.68
C LEU A 118 4.54 -2.60 7.35
N ASN A 119 4.23 -1.31 7.28
CA ASN A 119 4.42 -0.49 6.09
C ASN A 119 5.90 -0.42 5.65
N ILE A 120 6.85 -0.33 6.59
CA ILE A 120 8.29 -0.36 6.28
C ILE A 120 8.70 -1.71 5.69
N ILE A 121 8.21 -2.83 6.25
CA ILE A 121 8.54 -4.16 5.74
C ILE A 121 7.97 -4.35 4.33
N ILE A 122 6.71 -3.95 4.12
CA ILE A 122 6.07 -3.97 2.80
C ILE A 122 6.87 -3.11 1.81
N SER A 123 7.22 -1.86 2.16
CA SER A 123 8.02 -1.01 1.27
C SER A 123 9.35 -1.63 0.90
N LYS A 124 10.08 -2.22 1.86
CA LYS A 124 11.37 -2.87 1.57
C LYS A 124 11.20 -4.05 0.60
N TYR A 125 10.13 -4.82 0.76
CA TYR A 125 9.80 -5.91 -0.14
C TYR A 125 9.42 -5.40 -1.55
N LEU A 126 8.58 -4.37 -1.65
CA LEU A 126 8.19 -3.81 -2.94
C LEU A 126 9.36 -3.12 -3.65
N LEU A 127 10.25 -2.43 -2.92
CA LEU A 127 11.48 -1.85 -3.48
C LEU A 127 12.45 -2.91 -3.97
N SER A 128 12.66 -3.99 -3.21
CA SER A 128 13.54 -5.08 -3.67
C SER A 128 13.00 -5.71 -4.94
N PHE A 129 11.68 -5.83 -5.04
CA PHE A 129 10.99 -6.33 -6.21
C PHE A 129 11.07 -5.36 -7.41
N TYR A 130 10.85 -4.06 -7.19
CA TYR A 130 10.99 -3.01 -8.20
C TYR A 130 12.39 -3.05 -8.85
N TYR A 131 13.45 -3.03 -8.03
CA TYR A 131 14.82 -3.08 -8.55
C TYR A 131 15.19 -4.44 -9.14
N TYR A 132 14.65 -5.56 -8.62
CA TYR A 132 14.87 -6.88 -9.20
C TYR A 132 14.39 -6.94 -10.66
N LYS A 133 13.22 -6.33 -10.94
CA LYS A 133 12.71 -6.22 -12.30
C LYS A 133 13.62 -5.40 -13.20
N ASP A 134 14.09 -4.25 -12.71
CA ASP A 134 15.02 -3.40 -13.48
C ASP A 134 16.32 -4.14 -13.84
N ILE A 135 16.83 -5.00 -12.95
CA ILE A 135 18.07 -5.75 -13.17
C ILE A 135 17.91 -6.90 -14.17
N ILE A 136 16.79 -7.64 -14.13
CA ILE A 136 16.58 -8.83 -14.98
C ILE A 136 15.91 -8.49 -16.32
N SER A 137 15.33 -7.29 -16.45
CA SER A 137 14.79 -6.80 -17.72
C SER A 137 15.84 -6.17 -18.65
N LEU A 138 17.12 -6.17 -18.25
CA LEU A 138 18.31 -5.89 -19.07
C LEU A 138 18.78 -7.15 -19.82
#